data_AF-A0A2V7VL92-F1
#
_entry.id   AF-A0A2V7VL92-F1
#
_cell.length_a   1.000
_cell.length_b   1.000
_cell.length_c   1.000
_cell.angle_alpha   90.00
_cell.angle_beta   90.00
_cell.angle_gamma   90.00
#
_symmetry.space_group_name_H-M   'P 1'
#
loop_
_entity.id
_entity.type
_entity.pdbx_description
1 polymer ?
#
loop_
_entity_poly.entity_id
_entity_poly.type
_entity_poly.pdbx_seq_one_letter_code
_entity_poly.pdbx_strand_id
1 'polypeptide(L)'
;MPRRPSRIVIALVAATLWALAGPAGTQIAPLPHERGAAGLGLALRRLPVGARVLYVTAHPDDEHNGVLVRLARGLGVRTALLTLTRGDGGQNYIGPELFDALAVLRTEELLAVHRYDGVEQYFGRAS
;
A
#
# COMPACT_ATOMS: atom_id res chain seq x y z
N MET A 1 41.56 -19.37 28.66
CA MET A 1 40.29 -19.68 29.36
C MET A 1 39.39 -18.44 29.23
N PRO A 2 38.34 -18.44 28.38
CA PRO A 2 37.54 -17.24 28.16
C PRO A 2 36.74 -16.91 29.42
N ARG A 3 36.92 -15.70 29.97
CA ARG A 3 36.15 -15.21 31.11
C ARG A 3 34.72 -14.97 30.66
N ARG A 4 33.77 -15.70 31.24
CA ARG A 4 32.34 -15.49 30.97
C ARG A 4 31.99 -14.05 31.38
N PRO A 5 31.35 -13.25 30.51
CA PRO A 5 30.97 -11.89 30.84
C PRO A 5 30.03 -11.88 32.04
N SER A 6 30.25 -10.93 32.96
CA SER A 6 29.40 -10.74 34.15
C SER A 6 27.97 -10.43 33.72
N ARG A 7 26.99 -10.98 34.43
CA ARG A 7 25.55 -10.75 34.20
C ARG A 7 25.19 -9.26 34.21
N ILE A 8 25.94 -8.44 34.96
CA ILE A 8 25.78 -6.98 35.03
C ILE A 8 26.14 -6.32 33.70
N VAL A 9 27.22 -6.77 33.05
CA VAL A 9 27.65 -6.22 31.75
C VAL A 9 26.62 -6.56 30.67
N ILE A 10 26.07 -7.78 30.70
CA ILE A 10 25.01 -8.19 29.78
C ILE A 10 23.74 -7.35 29.99
N ALA A 11 23.34 -7.12 31.24
CA ALA A 11 22.17 -6.31 31.56
C ALA A 11 22.34 -4.84 31.14
N LEU A 12 23.52 -4.26 31.36
CA LEU A 12 23.84 -2.91 30.91
C LEU A 12 23.81 -2.80 29.39
N VAL A 13 24.46 -3.71 28.67
CA VAL A 13 24.44 -3.70 27.19
C VAL A 13 23.02 -3.86 26.66
N ALA A 14 22.21 -4.75 27.23
CA ALA A 14 20.82 -4.93 26.84
C ALA A 14 19.98 -3.66 27.10
N ALA A 15 20.16 -3.01 28.25
CA ALA A 15 19.46 -1.77 28.58
C ALA A 15 19.86 -0.62 27.65
N THR A 16 21.15 -0.50 27.31
CA THR A 16 21.63 0.52 26.36
C THR A 16 21.11 0.26 24.95
N LEU A 17 21.10 -1.00 24.49
CA LEU A 17 20.54 -1.39 23.20
C LEU A 17 19.03 -1.11 23.14
N TRP A 18 18.30 -1.37 24.22
CA TRP A 18 16.87 -1.07 24.31
C TRP A 18 16.57 0.43 24.33
N ALA A 19 17.41 1.23 24.99
CA ALA A 19 17.31 2.68 24.98
C ALA A 19 17.68 3.32 23.63
N LEU A 20 18.58 2.68 22.86
CA LEU A 20 18.96 3.09 21.50
C LEU A 20 17.95 2.63 20.43
N ALA A 21 17.18 1.58 20.71
CA ALA A 21 16.02 1.20 19.92
C ALA A 21 14.90 2.21 20.17
N GLY A 22 14.99 3.38 19.52
CA GLY A 22 13.90 4.34 19.48
C GLY A 22 12.59 3.66 19.05
N PRO A 23 11.41 4.24 19.36
CA PRO A 23 10.15 3.63 19.01
C PRO A 23 10.15 3.32 17.52
N ALA A 24 9.89 2.05 17.18
CA ALA A 24 9.62 1.62 15.81
C ALA A 24 8.27 2.22 15.39
N GLY A 25 8.27 3.53 15.14
CA GLY A 25 7.14 4.20 14.52
C GLY A 25 7.04 3.68 13.11
N THR A 26 6.03 2.85 12.84
CA THR A 26 5.58 2.64 11.47
C THR A 26 5.30 4.02 10.89
N GLN A 27 6.10 4.45 9.91
CA GLN A 27 5.94 5.74 9.26
C GLN A 27 4.74 5.67 8.32
N ILE A 28 3.54 5.53 8.89
CA ILE A 28 2.29 5.83 8.19
C ILE A 28 2.13 7.35 8.27
N ALA A 29 3.09 8.07 7.68
CA ALA A 29 2.89 9.48 7.39
C ALA A 29 1.81 9.51 6.30
N PRO A 30 0.66 10.16 6.54
CA PRO A 30 -0.37 10.26 5.52
C PRO A 30 0.17 11.00 4.32
N LEU A 31 -0.25 10.54 3.15
CA LEU A 31 0.33 10.97 1.90
C LEU A 31 0.11 12.48 1.71
N PRO A 32 1.07 13.21 1.11
CA PRO A 32 0.97 14.66 0.90
C PRO A 32 -0.33 15.09 0.19
N HIS A 33 -0.90 14.20 -0.61
CA HIS A 33 -2.12 14.38 -1.40
C HIS A 33 -3.42 14.28 -0.60
N GLU A 34 -3.36 14.03 0.72
CA GLU A 34 -4.50 13.94 1.62
C GLU A 34 -4.51 15.02 2.72
N ARG A 35 -3.54 15.94 2.70
CA ARG A 35 -3.42 17.02 3.70
C ARG A 35 -3.07 18.36 3.07
N GLY A 36 -3.33 19.42 3.84
CA GLY A 36 -2.96 20.78 3.49
C GLY A 36 -3.61 21.30 2.20
N ALA A 37 -3.00 22.33 1.61
CA ALA A 37 -3.52 22.99 0.41
C ALA A 37 -3.56 22.05 -0.81
N ALA A 38 -2.60 21.13 -0.95
CA ALA A 38 -2.56 20.17 -2.04
C ALA A 38 -3.75 19.18 -1.98
N GLY A 39 -3.98 18.57 -0.81
CA GLY A 39 -5.14 17.68 -0.61
C GLY A 39 -6.47 18.39 -0.80
N LEU A 40 -6.61 19.61 -0.28
CA LEU A 40 -7.81 20.44 -0.49
C LEU A 40 -8.02 20.75 -1.98
N GLY A 41 -6.96 21.14 -2.70
CA GLY A 41 -7.03 21.41 -4.14
C GLY A 41 -7.47 20.20 -4.96
N LEU A 42 -6.98 19.01 -4.61
CA LEU A 42 -7.42 17.75 -5.23
C LEU A 42 -8.88 17.42 -4.91
N ALA A 43 -9.34 17.67 -3.68
CA ALA A 43 -10.73 17.47 -3.30
C ALA A 43 -11.67 18.44 -4.07
N LEU A 44 -11.31 19.73 -4.13
CA LEU A 44 -12.06 20.75 -4.86
C LEU A 44 -12.10 20.46 -6.36
N ARG A 45 -11.02 19.92 -6.95
CA ARG A 45 -10.97 19.52 -8.36
C ARG A 45 -12.05 18.50 -8.75
N ARG A 46 -12.49 17.65 -7.81
CA ARG A 46 -13.55 16.65 -8.06
C ARG A 46 -14.96 17.27 -8.11
N LEU A 47 -15.18 18.42 -7.48
CA LEU A 47 -16.52 19.01 -7.32
C LEU A 47 -17.25 19.31 -8.65
N PRO A 48 -16.62 19.96 -9.65
CA PRO A 48 -17.30 20.24 -10.92
C PRO A 48 -17.39 19.00 -11.84
N VAL A 49 -16.80 17.86 -11.47
CA VAL A 49 -16.65 16.70 -12.36
C VAL A 49 -17.70 15.63 -12.02
N GLY A 50 -18.70 15.49 -12.90
CA GLY A 50 -19.73 14.44 -12.80
C GLY A 50 -19.34 13.08 -13.40
N ALA A 51 -18.21 13.02 -14.10
CA ALA A 51 -17.77 11.80 -14.80
C ALA A 51 -17.34 10.69 -13.83
N ARG A 52 -17.60 9.45 -14.23
CA ARG A 52 -17.22 8.23 -13.51
C ARG A 52 -16.61 7.23 -14.48
N VAL A 53 -15.55 6.55 -14.05
CA VAL A 53 -14.87 5.51 -14.84
C VAL A 53 -14.73 4.25 -14.01
N LEU A 54 -15.11 3.12 -14.59
CA LEU A 54 -14.78 1.78 -14.09
C LEU A 54 -13.71 1.20 -15.03
N TYR A 55 -12.50 1.04 -14.53
CA TYR A 55 -11.42 0.35 -15.23
C TYR A 55 -11.47 -1.13 -14.84
N VAL A 56 -11.38 -2.06 -15.79
CA VAL A 56 -11.50 -3.50 -15.52
C VAL A 56 -10.21 -4.22 -15.92
N THR A 57 -9.69 -5.07 -15.03
CA THR A 57 -8.50 -5.89 -15.26
C THR A 57 -8.72 -7.35 -14.86
N ALA A 58 -7.93 -8.28 -15.40
CA ALA A 58 -8.03 -9.68 -15.02
C ALA A 58 -7.34 -9.95 -13.67
N HIS A 59 -6.10 -9.50 -13.53
CA HIS A 59 -5.28 -9.71 -12.34
C HIS A 59 -4.73 -8.38 -11.80
N PRO A 60 -4.26 -8.35 -10.55
CA PRO A 60 -3.40 -7.26 -10.09
C PRO A 60 -2.18 -7.12 -11.02
N ASP A 61 -1.76 -5.88 -11.29
CA ASP A 61 -0.68 -5.46 -12.20
C ASP A 61 -1.03 -5.39 -13.69
N ASP A 62 -2.26 -5.72 -14.09
CA ASP A 62 -2.74 -5.51 -15.47
C ASP A 62 -3.17 -4.05 -15.73
N GLU A 63 -3.29 -3.24 -14.67
CA GLU A 63 -3.71 -1.84 -14.76
C GLU A 63 -2.59 -0.88 -15.19
N HIS A 64 -2.98 0.19 -15.88
CA HIS A 64 -2.05 1.29 -16.18
C HIS A 64 -2.14 2.38 -15.10
N ASN A 65 -1.27 2.31 -14.10
CA ASN A 65 -1.24 3.24 -12.95
C ASN A 65 -1.21 4.72 -13.34
N GLY A 66 -0.48 5.08 -14.41
CA GLY A 66 -0.44 6.46 -14.91
C GLY A 66 -1.81 6.98 -15.38
N VAL A 67 -2.62 6.11 -15.99
CA VAL A 67 -3.99 6.44 -16.42
C VAL A 67 -4.88 6.62 -15.20
N LEU A 68 -4.78 5.72 -14.22
CA LEU A 68 -5.54 5.80 -12.97
C LEU A 68 -5.27 7.11 -12.22
N VAL A 69 -4.00 7.48 -12.03
CA VAL A 69 -3.60 8.76 -11.42
C VAL A 69 -4.11 9.95 -12.24
N ARG A 70 -3.99 9.89 -13.58
CA ARG A 70 -4.45 10.97 -14.46
C ARG A 70 -5.95 11.19 -14.34
N LEU A 71 -6.75 10.14 -14.30
CA LEU A 71 -8.20 10.22 -14.14
C LEU A 71 -8.56 10.74 -12.73
N ALA A 72 -8.09 10.07 -11.69
CA ALA A 72 -8.54 10.30 -10.31
C ALA A 72 -7.98 11.59 -9.68
N ARG A 73 -6.69 11.90 -9.91
CA ARG A 73 -6.02 13.10 -9.36
C ARG A 73 -5.86 14.20 -10.39
N GLY A 74 -5.51 13.84 -11.63
CA GLY A 74 -5.27 14.81 -12.69
C GLY A 74 -6.55 15.49 -13.18
N LEU A 75 -7.59 14.72 -13.47
CA LEU A 75 -8.86 15.19 -14.02
C LEU A 75 -9.98 15.29 -12.97
N GLY A 76 -9.80 14.72 -11.78
CA GLY A 76 -10.83 14.73 -10.73
C GLY A 76 -12.01 13.80 -11.02
N VAL A 77 -11.86 12.86 -11.95
CA VAL A 77 -12.87 11.85 -12.27
C VAL A 77 -12.99 10.87 -11.11
N ARG A 78 -14.20 10.44 -10.77
CA ARG A 78 -14.38 9.32 -9.83
C ARG A 78 -14.01 8.03 -10.55
N THR A 79 -12.94 7.38 -10.13
CA THR A 79 -12.39 6.20 -10.80
C THR A 79 -12.39 5.03 -9.85
N ALA A 80 -12.89 3.90 -10.33
CA ALA A 80 -12.82 2.61 -9.67
C ALA A 80 -12.07 1.61 -10.55
N LEU A 81 -11.30 0.71 -9.95
CA LEU A 81 -10.69 -0.45 -10.57
C LEU A 81 -11.46 -1.69 -10.14
N LEU A 82 -11.90 -2.50 -11.10
CA LEU A 82 -12.44 -3.84 -10.89
C LEU A 82 -11.42 -4.85 -11.39
N THR A 83 -10.79 -5.56 -10.45
CA THR A 83 -9.90 -6.68 -10.77
C THR A 83 -10.67 -7.98 -10.65
N LEU A 84 -10.72 -8.79 -11.70
CA LEU A 84 -11.59 -9.98 -11.74
C LEU A 84 -11.15 -11.06 -10.75
N THR A 85 -9.85 -11.19 -10.53
CA THR A 85 -9.21 -12.15 -9.60
C THR A 85 -8.41 -11.42 -8.52
N ARG A 86 -7.88 -12.17 -7.54
CA ARG A 86 -6.86 -11.66 -6.60
C ARG A 86 -5.43 -12.08 -6.96
N GLY A 87 -5.24 -12.75 -8.09
CA GLY A 87 -3.93 -13.21 -8.55
C GLY A 87 -3.32 -14.36 -7.75
N ASP A 88 -4.14 -15.20 -7.12
CA ASP A 88 -3.77 -16.40 -6.36
C ASP A 88 -3.03 -17.45 -7.20
N GLY A 89 -3.37 -17.58 -8.48
CA GLY A 89 -2.71 -18.48 -9.42
C GLY A 89 -1.33 -18.02 -9.92
N GLY A 90 -0.83 -16.89 -9.42
CA GLY A 90 0.45 -16.30 -9.83
C GLY A 90 1.68 -16.95 -9.19
N GLN A 91 2.85 -16.41 -9.54
CA GLN A 91 4.13 -16.75 -8.90
C GLN A 91 4.59 -15.59 -8.03
N ASN A 92 5.19 -15.90 -6.88
CA ASN A 92 5.91 -14.93 -6.06
C ASN A 92 7.43 -15.15 -6.19
N TYR A 93 8.14 -14.17 -6.74
CA TYR A 93 9.58 -14.26 -6.97
C TYR A 93 10.43 -13.85 -5.75
N ILE A 94 9.84 -13.18 -4.77
CA ILE A 94 10.55 -12.58 -3.63
C ILE A 94 10.17 -13.21 -2.28
N GLY A 95 9.24 -14.17 -2.28
CA GLY A 95 8.73 -14.79 -1.06
C GLY A 95 8.07 -16.14 -1.31
N PRO A 96 7.74 -16.87 -0.22
CA PRO A 96 7.17 -18.21 -0.30
C PRO A 96 5.64 -18.24 -0.52
N GLU A 97 4.96 -17.08 -0.53
CA GLU A 97 3.50 -17.00 -0.61
C GLU A 97 2.97 -17.51 -1.95
N LEU A 98 1.96 -18.38 -1.90
CA LEU A 98 1.24 -18.95 -3.05
C LEU A 98 -0.26 -19.02 -2.75
N PHE A 99 -1.08 -19.16 -3.79
CA PHE A 99 -2.54 -19.33 -3.68
C PHE A 99 -3.17 -18.22 -2.82
N ASP A 100 -3.96 -18.58 -1.80
CA ASP A 100 -4.65 -17.63 -0.93
C ASP A 100 -3.70 -16.65 -0.21
N ALA A 101 -2.51 -17.13 0.19
CA ALA A 101 -1.53 -16.24 0.83
C ALA A 101 -1.04 -15.17 -0.15
N LEU A 102 -0.85 -15.56 -1.42
CA LEU A 102 -0.48 -14.62 -2.48
C LEU A 102 -1.63 -13.65 -2.81
N ALA A 103 -2.88 -14.12 -2.81
CA ALA A 103 -4.05 -13.26 -2.99
C ALA A 103 -4.14 -12.16 -1.93
N VAL A 104 -3.89 -12.50 -0.67
CA VAL A 104 -3.87 -11.52 0.43
C VAL A 104 -2.74 -10.52 0.21
N LEU A 105 -1.53 -11.01 -0.08
CA LEU A 105 -0.38 -10.15 -0.30
C LEU A 105 -0.62 -9.13 -1.42
N ARG A 106 -1.04 -9.59 -2.61
CA ARG A 106 -1.26 -8.70 -3.77
C ARG A 106 -2.45 -7.78 -3.59
N THR A 107 -3.45 -8.19 -2.81
CA THR A 107 -4.55 -7.30 -2.41
C THR A 107 -4.01 -6.14 -1.58
N GLU A 108 -3.14 -6.39 -0.60
CA GLU A 108 -2.53 -5.34 0.21
C GLU A 108 -1.58 -4.46 -0.60
N GLU A 109 -0.82 -5.03 -1.55
CA GLU A 109 0.02 -4.25 -2.47
C GLU A 109 -0.83 -3.30 -3.31
N LEU A 110 -1.90 -3.80 -3.93
CA LEU A 110 -2.80 -2.99 -4.75
C LEU A 110 -3.52 -1.91 -3.94
N LEU A 111 -4.02 -2.25 -2.74
CA LEU A 111 -4.60 -1.27 -1.81
C LEU A 111 -3.58 -0.21 -1.37
N ALA A 112 -2.32 -0.61 -1.16
CA ALA A 112 -1.25 0.32 -0.82
C ALA A 112 -0.98 1.32 -1.95
N VAL A 113 -1.00 0.88 -3.21
CA VAL A 113 -0.87 1.72 -4.41
C VAL A 113 -2.04 2.70 -4.51
N HIS A 114 -3.26 2.26 -4.21
CA HIS A 114 -4.45 3.11 -4.32
C HIS A 114 -4.48 4.31 -3.36
N ARG A 115 -3.69 4.26 -2.29
CA ARG A 115 -3.47 5.44 -1.45
C ARG A 115 -2.83 6.59 -2.25
N TYR A 116 -1.99 6.27 -3.25
CA TYR A 116 -1.33 7.25 -4.11
C TYR A 116 -2.23 7.73 -5.26
N ASP A 117 -2.85 6.81 -6.00
CA ASP A 117 -3.68 7.17 -7.15
C ASP A 117 -5.09 7.68 -6.76
N GLY A 118 -5.61 7.32 -5.59
CA GLY A 118 -6.95 7.71 -5.12
C GLY A 118 -8.11 7.02 -5.86
N VAL A 119 -7.88 5.83 -6.40
CA VAL A 119 -8.87 4.95 -7.03
C VAL A 119 -9.53 4.03 -6.00
N GLU A 120 -10.80 3.71 -6.23
CA GLU A 120 -11.53 2.72 -5.42
C GLU A 120 -11.31 1.30 -5.99
N GLN A 121 -10.95 0.34 -5.14
CA GLN A 121 -10.71 -1.05 -5.56
C GLN A 121 -11.92 -1.94 -5.32
N TYR A 122 -12.27 -2.75 -6.32
CA TYR A 122 -13.28 -3.80 -6.26
C TYR A 122 -12.71 -5.10 -6.81
N PHE A 123 -13.11 -6.23 -6.22
CA PHE A 123 -12.72 -7.56 -6.70
C PHE A 123 -13.92 -8.33 -7.24
N GLY A 124 -13.68 -9.03 -8.36
CA GLY A 124 -14.59 -10.03 -8.89
C GLY A 124 -14.58 -11.32 -8.07
N ARG A 125 -15.27 -12.33 -8.60
CA ARG A 125 -15.28 -13.70 -8.06
C ARG A 125 -14.71 -14.71 -9.06
N ALA A 126 -13.97 -14.23 -10.06
CA ALA A 126 -13.24 -15.13 -10.94
C ALA A 126 -12.04 -15.70 -10.17
N SER A 127 -11.69 -16.93 -10.50
CA SER A 127 -10.56 -17.70 -9.99
C SER A 127 -9.66 -18.10 -11.14
#